data_AF-A0A562TNP8-F1
#
_entry.id   AF-A0A562TNP8-F1
#
_cell.length_a   1.000
_cell.length_b   1.000
_cell.length_c   1.000
_cell.angle_alpha   90.00
_cell.angle_beta   90.00
_cell.angle_gamma   90.00
#
_symmetry.space_group_name_H-M   'P 1'
#
loop_
_entity.id
_entity.type
_entity.pdbx_description
1 polymer ?
#
loop_
_entity_poly.entity_id
_entity_poly.type
_entity_poly.pdbx_seq_one_letter_code
_entity_poly.pdbx_strand_id
1 'polypeptide(L)'
;MFNIFKNDKKNQPADVKAARAAILKGIKLELQKAEGGEGKNIKGIDLFIATPDSEKHVYEAAVYADEPGRLKNEVQKIADDYALDLPANWTLDISHLAELPTEAISVTGADAGLFIRTKDNMIKKSATAFIRILSGEAEKKIYRLESTDGKTNIGRDKSVQTTDGFFRFNQIAFPGEVDNEINKYISRQHAHIEWNNEAGSFMLYADMGGVPPGNKVKVRAGATEALNKLISTQIGHRLEEGDQVILGDGAVIDFTYKEPKYKIE
;
A
#
# COMPACT_ATOMS: atom_id res chain seq x y z
N MET A 1 -25.48 30.98 12.79
CA MET A 1 -25.84 30.60 11.41
C MET A 1 -26.11 29.10 11.40
N PHE A 2 -27.14 28.67 10.69
CA PHE A 2 -27.99 27.50 10.97
C PHE A 2 -27.34 26.10 10.86
N ASN A 3 -27.76 25.22 11.77
CA ASN A 3 -27.68 23.75 11.72
C ASN A 3 -28.54 23.21 10.56
N ILE A 4 -27.96 22.47 9.61
CA ILE A 4 -28.70 21.57 8.72
C ILE A 4 -27.85 20.32 8.42
N PHE A 5 -27.54 19.50 9.44
CA PHE A 5 -27.25 18.06 9.29
C PHE A 5 -27.55 17.36 10.64
N LYS A 6 -28.81 17.42 11.05
CA LYS A 6 -29.38 16.57 12.11
C LYS A 6 -30.70 15.99 11.59
N ASN A 7 -30.59 15.05 10.66
CA ASN A 7 -31.66 14.09 10.37
C ASN A 7 -31.08 13.00 9.46
N ASP A 8 -30.49 11.97 10.04
CA ASP A 8 -30.42 10.63 9.43
C ASP A 8 -30.15 9.50 10.45
N LYS A 9 -30.36 9.74 11.76
CA LYS A 9 -30.39 8.67 12.79
C LYS A 9 -31.57 7.69 12.64
N LYS A 10 -32.42 7.85 11.63
CA LYS A 10 -33.56 6.95 11.35
C LYS A 10 -33.24 5.81 10.39
N ASN A 11 -32.05 5.81 9.77
CA ASN A 11 -31.66 4.80 8.78
C ASN A 11 -30.48 3.92 9.22
N GLN A 12 -30.06 3.98 10.49
CA GLN A 12 -29.08 3.02 11.00
C GLN A 12 -29.76 1.67 11.26
N PRO A 13 -29.12 0.55 10.88
CA PRO A 13 -29.69 -0.76 11.08
C PRO A 13 -29.78 -1.05 12.59
N ALA A 14 -31.00 -1.11 13.11
CA ALA A 14 -31.25 -1.40 14.53
C ALA A 14 -30.88 -2.84 14.92
N ASP A 15 -30.67 -3.73 13.95
CA ASP A 15 -30.33 -5.14 14.16
C ASP A 15 -29.49 -5.73 13.00
N VAL A 16 -28.93 -6.92 13.25
CA VAL A 16 -28.06 -7.68 12.32
C VAL A 16 -28.70 -7.89 10.95
N LYS A 17 -30.02 -8.10 10.92
CA LYS A 17 -30.74 -8.43 9.68
C LYS A 17 -30.88 -7.19 8.80
N ALA A 18 -31.18 -6.04 9.40
CA ALA A 18 -31.23 -4.77 8.69
C ALA A 18 -29.85 -4.40 8.12
N ALA A 19 -28.79 -4.56 8.92
CA ALA A 19 -27.42 -4.27 8.47
C ALA A 19 -27.02 -5.14 7.27
N ARG A 20 -27.25 -6.46 7.37
CA ARG A 20 -26.99 -7.38 6.26
C ARG A 20 -27.81 -7.03 5.01
N ALA A 21 -29.10 -6.77 5.18
CA ALA A 21 -29.98 -6.42 4.05
C ALA A 21 -29.51 -5.15 3.34
N ALA A 22 -29.09 -4.13 4.09
CA ALA A 22 -28.54 -2.90 3.53
C ALA A 22 -27.22 -3.16 2.78
N ILE A 23 -26.29 -3.93 3.38
CA ILE A 23 -25.02 -4.31 2.75
C ILE A 23 -25.24 -5.07 1.44
N LEU A 24 -26.05 -6.13 1.46
CA LEU A 24 -26.34 -6.93 0.27
C LEU A 24 -27.04 -6.10 -0.81
N LYS A 25 -27.95 -5.19 -0.42
CA LYS A 25 -28.58 -4.25 -1.36
C LYS A 25 -27.56 -3.30 -1.98
N GLY A 26 -26.62 -2.76 -1.19
CA GLY A 26 -25.53 -1.93 -1.69
C GLY A 26 -24.65 -2.68 -2.69
N ILE A 27 -24.21 -3.89 -2.32
CA ILE A 27 -23.38 -4.75 -3.20
C ILE A 27 -24.11 -5.03 -4.50
N LYS A 28 -25.39 -5.39 -4.42
CA LYS A 28 -26.24 -5.63 -5.60
C LYS A 28 -26.29 -4.41 -6.52
N LEU A 29 -26.54 -3.22 -5.97
CA LEU A 29 -26.63 -1.99 -6.78
C LEU A 29 -25.31 -1.66 -7.48
N GLU A 30 -24.17 -1.89 -6.83
CA GLU A 30 -22.87 -1.67 -7.43
C GLU A 30 -22.53 -2.72 -8.50
N LEU A 31 -22.81 -4.00 -8.23
CA LEU A 31 -22.56 -5.08 -9.17
C LEU A 31 -23.44 -4.98 -10.44
N GLN A 32 -24.68 -4.51 -10.32
CA GLN A 32 -25.56 -4.27 -11.46
C GLN A 32 -24.97 -3.28 -12.47
N LYS A 33 -24.10 -2.37 -12.05
CA LYS A 33 -23.46 -1.41 -12.97
C LYS A 33 -22.48 -2.08 -13.93
N ALA A 34 -21.99 -3.28 -13.60
CA ALA A 34 -21.08 -4.07 -14.42
C ALA A 34 -21.82 -5.07 -15.33
N GLU A 35 -23.16 -5.04 -15.36
CA GLU A 35 -24.00 -5.81 -16.28
C GLU A 35 -23.69 -5.42 -17.73
N GLY A 36 -23.50 -6.40 -18.61
CA GLY A 36 -23.09 -6.17 -20.01
C GLY A 36 -21.64 -6.53 -20.36
N GLY A 37 -20.93 -7.24 -19.47
CA GLY A 37 -19.65 -7.90 -19.78
C GLY A 37 -18.43 -7.39 -19.01
N GLU A 38 -18.62 -6.44 -18.09
CA GLU A 38 -17.52 -5.88 -17.29
C GLU A 38 -17.20 -6.70 -16.03
N GLY A 39 -18.11 -7.57 -15.58
CA GLY A 39 -17.90 -8.38 -14.37
C GLY A 39 -16.67 -9.30 -14.43
N LYS A 40 -16.25 -9.75 -15.62
CA LYS A 40 -15.00 -10.51 -15.83
C LYS A 40 -13.73 -9.74 -15.43
N ASN A 41 -13.81 -8.41 -15.33
CA ASN A 41 -12.69 -7.55 -14.95
C ASN A 41 -12.62 -7.30 -13.43
N ILE A 42 -13.65 -7.68 -12.68
CA ILE A 42 -13.70 -7.53 -11.22
C ILE A 42 -12.75 -8.56 -10.60
N LYS A 43 -11.70 -8.08 -9.93
CA LYS A 43 -10.72 -8.89 -9.19
C LYS A 43 -11.08 -9.05 -7.73
N GLY A 44 -11.88 -8.13 -7.20
CA GLY A 44 -12.43 -8.29 -5.86
C GLY A 44 -13.38 -7.16 -5.48
N ILE A 45 -13.93 -7.31 -4.30
CA ILE A 45 -14.84 -6.36 -3.68
C ILE A 45 -14.29 -6.11 -2.28
N ASP A 46 -14.06 -4.84 -1.95
CA ASP A 46 -13.74 -4.45 -0.58
C ASP A 46 -15.00 -3.91 0.10
N LEU A 47 -15.31 -4.46 1.27
CA LEU A 47 -16.36 -3.99 2.14
C LEU A 47 -15.72 -3.35 3.39
N PHE A 48 -15.87 -2.04 3.51
CA PHE A 48 -15.44 -1.26 4.66
C PHE A 48 -16.60 -1.08 5.63
N ILE A 49 -16.34 -1.23 6.93
CA ILE A 49 -17.32 -1.01 7.99
C ILE A 49 -16.73 0.03 8.94
N ALA A 50 -17.40 1.17 9.06
CA ALA A 50 -16.97 2.30 9.89
C ALA A 50 -18.02 2.61 10.95
N THR A 51 -18.05 1.76 11.97
CA THR A 51 -19.05 1.78 13.06
C THR A 51 -18.34 1.94 14.42
N PRO A 52 -18.97 2.61 15.41
CA PRO A 52 -18.42 2.65 16.76
C PRO A 52 -18.33 1.25 17.40
N ASP A 53 -17.42 1.09 18.37
CA ASP A 53 -17.18 -0.21 19.05
C ASP A 53 -18.44 -0.85 19.64
N SER A 54 -19.41 -0.04 20.08
CA SER A 54 -20.69 -0.50 20.64
C SER A 54 -21.58 -1.26 19.64
N GLU A 55 -21.38 -1.05 18.34
CA GLU A 55 -22.20 -1.62 17.27
C GLU A 55 -21.41 -2.65 16.44
N LYS A 56 -20.10 -2.78 16.68
CA LYS A 56 -19.19 -3.66 15.94
C LYS A 56 -19.72 -5.09 15.82
N HIS A 57 -20.26 -5.64 16.91
CA HIS A 57 -20.76 -7.02 16.97
C HIS A 57 -21.94 -7.25 16.03
N VAL A 58 -22.77 -6.22 15.83
CA VAL A 58 -23.93 -6.27 14.91
C VAL A 58 -23.44 -6.45 13.48
N TYR A 59 -22.42 -5.68 13.10
CA TYR A 59 -21.83 -5.73 11.76
C TYR A 59 -20.99 -6.99 11.55
N GLU A 60 -20.21 -7.44 12.54
CA GLU A 60 -19.49 -8.72 12.50
C GLU A 60 -20.45 -9.89 12.25
N ALA A 61 -21.58 -9.92 12.97
CA ALA A 61 -22.63 -10.90 12.72
C ALA A 61 -23.28 -10.72 11.35
N ALA A 62 -23.53 -9.48 10.91
CA ALA A 62 -24.15 -9.19 9.61
C ALA A 62 -23.30 -9.69 8.44
N VAL A 63 -21.98 -9.63 8.56
CA VAL A 63 -21.04 -10.07 7.52
C VAL A 63 -20.49 -11.48 7.71
N TYR A 64 -20.99 -12.21 8.72
CA TYR A 64 -20.55 -13.56 9.04
C TYR A 64 -19.05 -13.64 9.34
N ALA A 65 -18.54 -12.75 10.20
CA ALA A 65 -17.11 -12.70 10.56
C ALA A 65 -16.54 -14.06 11.03
N ASP A 66 -17.37 -14.86 11.74
CA ASP A 66 -16.99 -16.17 12.26
C ASP A 66 -17.16 -17.33 11.24
N GLU A 67 -17.76 -17.07 10.07
CA GLU A 67 -17.98 -18.07 9.01
C GLU A 67 -17.37 -17.59 7.68
N PRO A 68 -16.03 -17.68 7.52
CA PRO A 68 -15.33 -17.20 6.34
C PRO A 68 -15.93 -17.74 5.04
N GLY A 69 -16.17 -16.84 4.08
CA GLY A 69 -16.69 -17.18 2.76
C GLY A 69 -18.22 -17.25 2.67
N ARG A 70 -18.97 -17.25 3.79
CA ARG A 70 -20.43 -17.27 3.74
C ARG A 70 -21.01 -16.04 3.04
N LEU A 71 -20.59 -14.83 3.42
CA LEU A 71 -21.00 -13.60 2.73
C LEU A 71 -20.53 -13.60 1.27
N LYS A 72 -19.30 -14.06 1.01
CA LYS A 72 -18.75 -14.16 -0.35
C LYS A 72 -19.65 -15.02 -1.25
N ASN A 73 -20.16 -16.14 -0.74
CA ASN A 73 -21.07 -17.02 -1.49
C ASN A 73 -22.43 -16.35 -1.77
N GLU A 74 -22.94 -15.53 -0.84
CA GLU A 74 -24.15 -14.74 -1.08
C GLU A 74 -23.92 -13.68 -2.17
N VAL A 75 -22.76 -13.01 -2.15
CA VAL A 75 -22.38 -12.06 -3.19
C VAL A 75 -22.17 -12.74 -4.54
N GLN A 76 -21.59 -13.95 -4.57
CA GLN A 76 -21.47 -14.74 -5.79
C GLN A 76 -22.85 -15.03 -6.39
N LYS A 77 -23.83 -15.46 -5.58
CA LYS A 77 -25.20 -15.70 -6.06
C LYS A 77 -25.83 -14.44 -6.67
N ILE A 78 -25.63 -13.28 -6.04
CA ILE A 78 -26.07 -12.01 -6.61
C ILE A 78 -25.43 -11.79 -7.99
N ALA A 79 -24.13 -12.01 -8.12
CA ALA A 79 -23.45 -11.84 -9.40
C ALA A 79 -23.93 -12.84 -10.47
N ASP A 80 -24.23 -14.07 -10.08
CA ASP A 80 -24.79 -15.11 -10.95
C ASP A 80 -26.21 -14.74 -11.43
N ASP A 81 -27.05 -14.19 -10.55
CA ASP A 81 -28.40 -13.71 -10.89
C ASP A 81 -28.38 -12.58 -11.95
N TYR A 82 -27.28 -11.83 -12.04
CA TYR A 82 -27.04 -10.77 -13.03
C TYR A 82 -26.11 -11.20 -14.17
N ALA A 83 -25.76 -12.49 -14.27
CA ALA A 83 -24.87 -13.04 -15.29
C ALA A 83 -23.55 -12.25 -15.48
N LEU A 84 -22.93 -11.82 -14.37
CA LEU A 84 -21.75 -10.96 -14.41
C LEU A 84 -20.44 -11.71 -14.73
N ASP A 85 -20.45 -13.04 -14.70
CA ASP A 85 -19.27 -13.88 -14.97
C ASP A 85 -18.03 -13.47 -14.14
N LEU A 86 -18.16 -13.32 -12.81
CA LEU A 86 -17.02 -13.00 -11.95
C LEU A 86 -15.90 -14.06 -12.10
N PRO A 87 -14.61 -13.66 -12.16
CA PRO A 87 -13.50 -14.60 -12.26
C PRO A 87 -13.45 -15.56 -11.07
N ALA A 88 -13.17 -16.85 -11.28
CA ALA A 88 -13.15 -17.84 -10.20
C ALA A 88 -12.26 -17.49 -8.98
N ASN A 89 -11.22 -16.67 -9.19
CA ASN A 89 -10.29 -16.23 -8.16
C ASN A 89 -10.59 -14.83 -7.59
N TRP A 90 -11.77 -14.26 -7.82
CA TRP A 90 -12.15 -12.98 -7.22
C TRP A 90 -12.20 -13.09 -5.69
N THR A 91 -12.01 -11.97 -5.00
CA THR A 91 -11.90 -11.90 -3.54
C THR A 91 -12.94 -10.95 -2.94
N LEU A 92 -13.44 -11.28 -1.74
CA LEU A 92 -14.24 -10.37 -0.91
C LEU A 92 -13.42 -10.10 0.35
N ASP A 93 -12.93 -8.89 0.50
CA ASP A 93 -12.19 -8.48 1.69
C ASP A 93 -13.06 -7.57 2.55
N ILE A 94 -13.04 -7.79 3.86
CA ILE A 94 -13.87 -7.07 4.82
C ILE A 94 -12.94 -6.39 5.82
N SER A 95 -13.06 -5.08 5.96
CA SER A 95 -12.20 -4.28 6.84
C SER A 95 -13.02 -3.40 7.75
N HIS A 96 -12.72 -3.43 9.05
CA HIS A 96 -13.27 -2.49 10.03
C HIS A 96 -12.30 -1.32 10.18
N LEU A 97 -12.80 -0.12 9.92
CA LEU A 97 -12.01 1.12 9.93
C LEU A 97 -12.67 2.15 10.86
N ALA A 98 -11.91 3.16 11.27
CA ALA A 98 -12.47 4.29 12.01
C ALA A 98 -13.34 5.18 11.10
N GLU A 99 -12.93 5.33 9.83
CA GLU A 99 -13.61 6.14 8.81
C GLU A 99 -13.58 5.41 7.47
N LEU A 100 -14.59 5.67 6.61
CA LEU A 100 -14.64 5.08 5.27
C LEU A 100 -13.61 5.76 4.35
N PRO A 101 -12.93 5.00 3.46
CA PRO A 101 -12.08 5.60 2.43
C PRO A 101 -12.88 6.55 1.53
N THR A 102 -12.25 7.64 1.09
CA THR A 102 -12.86 8.64 0.19
C THR A 102 -13.34 8.06 -1.13
N GLU A 103 -12.67 7.01 -1.60
CA GLU A 103 -12.95 6.30 -2.84
C GLU A 103 -14.03 5.23 -2.67
N ALA A 104 -14.41 4.89 -1.43
CA ALA A 104 -15.45 3.91 -1.17
C ALA A 104 -16.84 4.52 -1.39
N ILE A 105 -17.72 3.75 -2.03
CA ILE A 105 -19.10 4.10 -2.28
C ILE A 105 -19.91 3.77 -1.03
N SER A 106 -20.45 4.80 -0.36
CA SER A 106 -21.25 4.61 0.86
C SER A 106 -22.49 3.74 0.62
N VAL A 107 -22.71 2.77 1.50
CA VAL A 107 -23.90 1.90 1.48
C VAL A 107 -25.05 2.61 2.18
N THR A 108 -26.12 2.92 1.43
CA THR A 108 -27.30 3.54 2.04
C THR A 108 -27.94 2.59 3.07
N GLY A 109 -28.09 3.07 4.31
CA GLY A 109 -28.72 2.32 5.39
C GLY A 109 -27.77 1.39 6.17
N ALA A 110 -26.46 1.56 6.01
CA ALA A 110 -25.43 0.89 6.79
C ALA A 110 -24.22 1.81 6.96
N ASP A 111 -23.51 1.68 8.08
CA ASP A 111 -22.22 2.35 8.33
C ASP A 111 -21.09 1.59 7.62
N ALA A 112 -21.25 1.47 6.31
CA ALA A 112 -20.39 0.67 5.44
C ALA A 112 -20.13 1.37 4.11
N GLY A 113 -19.02 1.01 3.47
CA GLY A 113 -18.62 1.48 2.14
C GLY A 113 -18.16 0.31 1.29
N LEU A 114 -18.36 0.42 -0.02
CA LEU A 114 -17.98 -0.59 -1.00
C LEU A 114 -16.97 -0.05 -1.99
N PHE A 115 -16.06 -0.91 -2.42
CA PHE A 115 -15.18 -0.60 -3.53
C PHE A 115 -15.02 -1.84 -4.42
N ILE A 116 -15.26 -1.66 -5.72
CA ILE A 116 -15.07 -2.71 -6.71
C ILE A 116 -13.64 -2.63 -7.25
N ARG A 117 -12.82 -3.63 -6.92
CA ARG A 117 -11.46 -3.74 -7.44
C ARG A 117 -11.48 -4.31 -8.84
N THR A 118 -10.99 -3.54 -9.79
CA THR A 118 -10.66 -3.98 -11.15
C THR A 118 -9.16 -3.77 -11.39
N LYS A 119 -8.65 -4.15 -12.57
CA LYS A 119 -7.25 -3.87 -12.94
C LYS A 119 -6.92 -2.38 -12.87
N ASP A 120 -7.85 -1.53 -13.30
CA ASP A 120 -7.63 -0.09 -13.44
C ASP A 120 -8.17 0.70 -12.24
N ASN A 121 -9.01 0.07 -11.41
CA ASN A 121 -9.61 0.68 -10.24
C ASN A 121 -9.28 -0.15 -9.00
N MET A 122 -8.15 0.14 -8.36
CA MET A 122 -7.77 -0.42 -7.06
C MET A 122 -7.76 0.69 -6.02
N ILE A 123 -8.12 0.37 -4.78
CA ILE A 123 -7.94 1.31 -3.67
C ILE A 123 -6.45 1.55 -3.57
N LYS A 124 -6.06 2.82 -3.74
CA LYS A 124 -4.70 3.24 -3.50
C LYS A 124 -4.48 3.15 -2.00
N LYS A 125 -3.96 2.02 -1.54
CA LYS A 125 -3.37 1.94 -0.21
C LYS A 125 -2.33 3.04 -0.14
N SER A 126 -2.49 3.95 0.81
CA SER A 126 -1.53 5.03 1.04
C SER A 126 -0.71 4.72 2.27
N ALA A 127 0.57 5.06 2.22
CA ALA A 127 1.46 4.93 3.35
C ALA A 127 2.48 6.05 3.31
N THR A 128 2.91 6.47 4.51
CA THR A 128 4.10 7.27 4.70
C THR A 128 5.14 6.39 5.37
N ALA A 129 6.36 6.39 4.86
CA ALA A 129 7.51 5.78 5.49
C ALA A 129 8.66 6.78 5.56
N PHE A 130 9.71 6.37 6.26
CA PHE A 130 10.89 7.18 6.48
C PHE A 130 12.14 6.34 6.29
N ILE A 131 13.11 6.93 5.61
CA ILE A 131 14.47 6.42 5.51
C ILE A 131 15.34 7.24 6.43
N ARG A 132 16.11 6.59 7.30
CA ARG A 132 17.13 7.22 8.14
C ARG A 132 18.51 6.74 7.73
N ILE A 133 19.44 7.67 7.54
CA ILE A 133 20.84 7.34 7.27
C ILE A 133 21.51 6.95 8.59
N LEU A 134 21.97 5.70 8.69
CA LEU A 134 22.70 5.19 9.85
C LEU A 134 24.23 5.24 9.64
N SER A 135 24.68 5.04 8.40
CA SER A 135 26.09 5.05 8.02
C SER A 135 26.27 5.58 6.59
N GLY A 136 27.39 6.25 6.34
CA GLY A 136 27.61 7.09 5.15
C GLY A 136 27.08 8.51 5.33
N GLU A 137 27.29 9.36 4.34
CA GLU A 137 26.87 10.76 4.37
C GLU A 137 25.99 11.10 3.16
N ALA A 138 24.70 11.31 3.41
CA ALA A 138 23.74 11.76 2.40
C ALA A 138 23.38 13.23 2.61
N GLU A 139 22.72 13.84 1.64
CA GLU A 139 22.26 15.24 1.71
C GLU A 139 21.36 15.53 2.93
N LYS A 140 20.63 14.53 3.43
CA LYS A 140 19.77 14.61 4.62
C LYS A 140 19.94 13.38 5.48
N LYS A 141 19.75 13.51 6.79
CA LYS A 141 19.73 12.36 7.71
C LYS A 141 18.44 11.54 7.64
N ILE A 142 17.32 12.18 7.30
CA ILE A 142 15.99 11.55 7.22
C ILE A 142 15.31 11.98 5.93
N TYR A 143 14.69 11.02 5.25
CA TYR A 143 13.86 11.23 4.06
C TYR A 143 12.48 10.66 4.32
N ARG A 144 11.45 11.44 3.99
CA ARG A 144 10.06 10.98 4.02
C ARG A 144 9.72 10.41 2.64
N LEU A 145 9.06 9.26 2.63
CA LEU A 145 8.53 8.60 1.45
C LEU A 145 7.01 8.58 1.56
N GLU A 146 6.33 8.99 0.51
CA GLU A 146 4.89 8.80 0.34
C GLU A 146 4.62 7.76 -0.74
N SER A 147 3.52 7.02 -0.60
CA SER A 147 3.02 6.10 -1.63
C SER A 147 2.77 6.78 -2.99
N THR A 148 2.71 8.11 -3.01
CA THR A 148 2.48 8.97 -4.17
C THR A 148 3.77 9.48 -4.84
N ASP A 149 4.94 9.30 -4.22
CA ASP A 149 6.21 9.86 -4.72
C ASP A 149 6.73 9.18 -6.01
N GLY A 150 6.13 8.06 -6.41
CA GLY A 150 6.63 7.25 -7.52
C GLY A 150 7.97 6.61 -7.17
N LYS A 151 8.99 6.79 -8.03
CA LYS A 151 10.34 6.24 -7.82
C LYS A 151 11.23 7.21 -7.04
N THR A 152 11.70 6.76 -5.88
CA THR A 152 12.74 7.42 -5.09
C THR A 152 14.09 6.76 -5.38
N ASN A 153 14.90 7.42 -6.20
CA ASN A 153 16.22 6.94 -6.61
C ASN A 153 17.27 7.17 -5.52
N ILE A 154 18.15 6.19 -5.37
CA ILE A 154 19.26 6.16 -4.41
C ILE A 154 20.57 5.95 -5.16
N GLY A 155 21.57 6.77 -4.86
CA GLY A 155 22.88 6.62 -5.47
C GLY A 155 23.88 7.68 -5.07
N ARG A 156 25.09 7.55 -5.61
CA ARG A 156 26.14 8.55 -5.48
C ARG A 156 25.90 9.72 -6.43
N ASP A 157 26.13 10.93 -5.92
CA ASP A 157 25.90 12.21 -6.59
C ASP A 157 24.40 12.51 -6.86
N LYS A 158 24.03 13.79 -6.83
CA LYS A 158 22.63 14.22 -6.97
C LYS A 158 22.07 14.06 -8.38
N SER A 159 22.89 14.40 -9.37
CA SER A 159 22.57 14.34 -10.79
C SER A 159 23.64 13.52 -11.49
N VAL A 160 23.19 12.50 -12.22
CA VAL A 160 24.05 11.49 -12.85
C VAL A 160 23.65 11.39 -14.30
N GLN A 161 24.62 11.49 -15.20
CA GLN A 161 24.39 11.14 -16.60
C GLN A 161 24.39 9.62 -16.77
N THR A 162 23.31 9.09 -17.32
CA THR A 162 23.12 7.68 -17.62
C THR A 162 23.79 7.31 -18.94
N THR A 163 23.94 6.01 -19.22
CA THR A 163 24.68 5.51 -20.40
C THR A 163 24.02 5.84 -21.74
N ASP A 164 22.73 6.12 -21.72
CA ASP A 164 21.91 6.60 -22.84
C ASP A 164 21.94 8.13 -22.99
N GLY A 165 22.73 8.83 -22.19
CA GLY A 165 22.95 10.28 -22.28
C GLY A 165 21.95 11.14 -21.52
N PHE A 166 20.91 10.54 -20.93
CA PHE A 166 19.94 11.26 -20.09
C PHE A 166 20.49 11.55 -18.69
N PHE A 167 19.79 12.41 -17.94
CA PHE A 167 20.12 12.67 -16.54
C PHE A 167 19.14 11.96 -15.62
N ARG A 168 19.69 11.24 -14.65
CA ARG A 168 18.98 10.67 -13.51
C ARG A 168 19.24 11.53 -12.28
N PHE A 169 18.18 11.86 -11.57
CA PHE A 169 18.26 12.52 -10.27
C PHE A 169 18.08 11.50 -9.15
N ASN A 170 19.00 11.49 -8.19
CA ASN A 170 18.93 10.70 -6.98
C ASN A 170 18.26 11.52 -5.86
N GLN A 171 17.05 11.15 -5.46
CA GLN A 171 16.36 11.81 -4.34
C GLN A 171 17.13 11.61 -3.03
N ILE A 172 17.66 10.39 -2.81
CA ILE A 172 18.58 10.08 -1.72
C ILE A 172 19.99 10.01 -2.32
N ALA A 173 20.67 11.14 -2.31
CA ALA A 173 22.01 11.26 -2.87
C ALA A 173 23.07 11.21 -1.77
N PHE A 174 24.10 10.40 -2.03
CA PHE A 174 25.34 10.36 -1.25
C PHE A 174 26.41 11.12 -2.05
N PRO A 175 26.78 12.35 -1.68
CA PRO A 175 27.74 13.13 -2.46
C PRO A 175 29.10 12.45 -2.52
N GLY A 176 29.70 12.35 -3.71
CA GLY A 176 31.02 11.75 -3.90
C GLY A 176 32.19 12.66 -3.52
N GLU A 177 31.97 13.97 -3.39
CA GLU A 177 33.01 14.97 -3.07
C GLU A 177 33.22 15.17 -1.57
N VAL A 178 32.31 14.65 -0.75
CA VAL A 178 32.47 14.64 0.71
C VAL A 178 33.56 13.66 1.08
N ASP A 179 34.38 14.00 2.08
CA ASP A 179 35.45 13.16 2.63
C ASP A 179 34.89 12.00 3.48
N ASN A 180 34.02 11.20 2.87
CA ASN A 180 33.45 9.99 3.43
C ASN A 180 33.76 8.82 2.50
N GLU A 181 34.74 8.01 2.90
CA GLU A 181 35.20 6.84 2.12
C GLU A 181 34.06 5.87 1.78
N ILE A 182 33.03 5.77 2.63
CA ILE A 182 31.89 4.86 2.42
C ILE A 182 31.11 5.24 1.17
N ASN A 183 30.93 6.54 0.90
CA ASN A 183 30.16 7.02 -0.24
C ASN A 183 30.76 6.56 -1.58
N LYS A 184 32.09 6.36 -1.66
CA LYS A 184 32.77 5.91 -2.88
C LYS A 184 32.33 4.52 -3.34
N TYR A 185 31.87 3.68 -2.41
CA TYR A 185 31.34 2.35 -2.68
C TYR A 185 29.87 2.36 -3.10
N ILE A 186 29.23 3.52 -3.15
CA ILE A 186 27.88 3.66 -3.68
C ILE A 186 27.99 3.98 -5.17
N SER A 187 27.26 3.22 -5.97
CA SER A 187 27.18 3.47 -7.41
C SER A 187 26.33 4.70 -7.69
N ARG A 188 26.59 5.37 -8.81
CA ARG A 188 25.78 6.51 -9.23
C ARG A 188 24.29 6.14 -9.47
N GLN A 189 24.04 4.91 -9.92
CA GLN A 189 22.72 4.32 -10.06
C GLN A 189 22.69 3.02 -9.23
N HIS A 190 22.32 3.11 -7.95
CA HIS A 190 22.53 1.99 -7.03
C HIS A 190 21.24 1.25 -6.69
N ALA A 191 20.19 1.97 -6.31
CA ALA A 191 18.92 1.38 -5.96
C ALA A 191 17.78 2.40 -6.17
N HIS A 192 16.55 1.92 -6.08
CA HIS A 192 15.39 2.79 -5.92
C HIS A 192 14.34 2.13 -5.03
N ILE A 193 13.49 2.97 -4.44
CA ILE A 193 12.31 2.55 -3.68
C ILE A 193 11.08 3.07 -4.41
N GLU A 194 10.05 2.24 -4.52
CA GLU A 194 8.74 2.64 -5.03
C GLU A 194 7.61 1.95 -4.26
N TRP A 195 6.43 2.55 -4.30
CA TRP A 195 5.23 1.95 -3.72
C TRP A 195 4.59 0.96 -4.67
N ASN A 196 4.30 -0.24 -4.18
CA ASN A 196 3.54 -1.24 -4.92
C ASN A 196 2.10 -1.28 -4.39
N ASN A 197 1.13 -0.88 -5.22
CA ASN A 197 -0.29 -0.84 -4.85
C ASN A 197 -0.90 -2.23 -4.60
N GLU A 198 -0.45 -3.26 -5.33
CA GLU A 198 -0.92 -4.64 -5.15
C GLU A 198 -0.48 -5.19 -3.78
N ALA A 199 0.80 -5.03 -3.45
CA ALA A 199 1.37 -5.46 -2.17
C ALA A 199 0.98 -4.54 -1.01
N GLY A 200 0.65 -3.28 -1.29
CA GLY A 200 0.43 -2.26 -0.26
C GLY A 200 1.67 -2.00 0.58
N SER A 201 2.85 -1.97 -0.04
CA SER A 201 4.14 -1.81 0.64
C SER A 201 5.15 -1.06 -0.22
N PHE A 202 6.16 -0.49 0.45
CA PHE A 202 7.34 0.02 -0.24
C PHE A 202 8.24 -1.14 -0.66
N MET A 203 8.69 -1.10 -1.90
CA MET A 203 9.54 -2.11 -2.52
C MET A 203 10.89 -1.50 -2.84
N LEU A 204 11.97 -2.14 -2.41
CA LEU A 204 13.34 -1.82 -2.76
C LEU A 204 13.78 -2.63 -3.97
N TYR A 205 14.37 -1.95 -4.95
CA TYR A 205 14.98 -2.58 -6.12
C TYR A 205 16.45 -2.18 -6.19
N ALA A 206 17.30 -3.14 -6.56
CA ALA A 206 18.67 -2.85 -6.94
C ALA A 206 18.69 -2.37 -8.40
N ASP A 207 19.44 -1.30 -8.68
CA ASP A 207 19.68 -0.84 -10.04
C ASP A 207 20.97 -1.47 -10.60
N MET A 208 21.32 -1.13 -11.84
CA MET A 208 22.49 -1.71 -12.53
C MET A 208 23.80 -1.63 -11.73
N GLY A 209 24.01 -0.57 -10.94
CA GLY A 209 25.18 -0.47 -10.07
C GLY A 209 25.06 -1.22 -8.74
N GLY A 210 23.83 -1.55 -8.33
CA GLY A 210 23.47 -2.24 -7.09
C GLY A 210 23.48 -3.77 -7.16
N VAL A 211 23.67 -4.35 -8.36
CA VAL A 211 23.71 -5.79 -8.60
C VAL A 211 25.11 -6.24 -9.02
N PRO A 212 25.48 -7.54 -8.86
CA PRO A 212 26.76 -8.06 -9.33
C PRO A 212 26.97 -7.83 -10.85
N PRO A 213 28.19 -7.55 -11.34
CA PRO A 213 29.47 -7.47 -10.61
C PRO A 213 29.70 -6.14 -9.86
N GLY A 214 28.73 -5.23 -9.87
CA GLY A 214 28.77 -3.97 -9.12
C GLY A 214 28.67 -4.13 -7.60
N ASN A 215 28.50 -2.99 -6.92
CA ASN A 215 28.44 -2.91 -5.47
C ASN A 215 27.05 -3.35 -5.00
N LYS A 216 26.97 -4.41 -4.17
CA LYS A 216 25.72 -5.14 -3.96
C LYS A 216 24.80 -4.43 -2.96
N VAL A 217 23.51 -4.36 -3.28
CA VAL A 217 22.46 -4.03 -2.32
C VAL A 217 22.16 -5.26 -1.46
N LYS A 218 22.13 -5.08 -0.15
CA LYS A 218 21.78 -6.13 0.82
C LYS A 218 20.73 -5.58 1.77
N VAL A 219 19.78 -6.40 2.20
CA VAL A 219 18.79 -6.04 3.22
C VAL A 219 18.96 -6.98 4.39
N ARG A 220 19.19 -6.41 5.58
CA ARG A 220 19.12 -7.15 6.85
C ARG A 220 17.72 -6.94 7.42
N ALA A 221 16.97 -8.02 7.53
CA ALA A 221 15.61 -7.99 8.02
C ALA A 221 15.57 -7.54 9.50
N GLY A 222 14.73 -6.58 9.84
CA GLY A 222 14.66 -6.03 11.21
C GLY A 222 14.25 -7.07 12.26
N ALA A 223 13.32 -7.97 11.90
CA ALA A 223 12.76 -8.95 12.83
C ALA A 223 13.64 -10.20 13.03
N THR A 224 14.37 -10.63 12.01
CA THR A 224 15.09 -11.93 12.01
C THR A 224 16.60 -11.78 11.85
N GLU A 225 17.08 -10.58 11.55
CA GLU A 225 18.46 -10.28 11.18
C GLU A 225 18.97 -11.04 9.94
N ALA A 226 18.09 -11.72 9.19
CA ALA A 226 18.45 -12.44 7.99
C ALA A 226 18.95 -11.48 6.91
N LEU A 227 20.05 -11.85 6.24
CA LEU A 227 20.67 -11.04 5.19
C LEU A 227 20.27 -11.50 3.80
N ASN A 228 19.45 -10.70 3.13
CA ASN A 228 19.00 -10.91 1.76
C ASN A 228 19.86 -10.09 0.79
N LYS A 229 20.42 -10.72 -0.25
CA LYS A 229 21.21 -10.02 -1.28
C LYS A 229 20.36 -9.85 -2.53
N LEU A 230 20.24 -8.62 -3.02
CA LEU A 230 19.53 -8.36 -4.27
C LEU A 230 20.51 -8.64 -5.43
N ILE A 231 20.15 -9.61 -6.27
CA ILE A 231 20.98 -10.08 -7.39
C ILE A 231 20.36 -9.78 -8.76
N SER A 232 19.16 -9.23 -8.80
CA SER A 232 18.41 -8.91 -10.01
C SER A 232 17.82 -7.51 -9.90
N THR A 233 17.75 -6.81 -11.02
CA THR A 233 17.08 -5.51 -11.12
C THR A 233 15.57 -5.62 -11.28
N GLN A 234 15.06 -6.83 -11.53
CA GLN A 234 13.64 -7.08 -11.81
C GLN A 234 12.86 -7.57 -10.58
N ILE A 235 13.55 -8.06 -9.55
CA ILE A 235 12.92 -8.63 -8.36
C ILE A 235 13.05 -7.64 -7.21
N GLY A 236 11.92 -7.03 -6.83
CA GLY A 236 11.85 -6.13 -5.69
C GLY A 236 11.84 -6.87 -4.36
N HIS A 237 12.44 -6.27 -3.35
CA HIS A 237 12.36 -6.70 -1.97
C HIS A 237 11.33 -5.85 -1.23
N ARG A 238 10.35 -6.48 -0.58
CA ARG A 238 9.40 -5.78 0.27
C ARG A 238 10.12 -5.26 1.51
N LEU A 239 10.06 -3.96 1.77
CA LEU A 239 10.60 -3.36 2.98
C LEU A 239 9.63 -3.52 4.15
N GLU A 240 10.15 -3.99 5.27
CA GLU A 240 9.43 -4.13 6.54
C GLU A 240 9.99 -3.18 7.61
N GLU A 241 9.19 -2.95 8.65
CA GLU A 241 9.58 -2.08 9.77
C GLU A 241 10.90 -2.52 10.40
N GLY A 242 11.88 -1.61 10.45
CA GLY A 242 13.19 -1.85 11.04
C GLY A 242 14.20 -2.54 10.11
N ASP A 243 13.86 -2.74 8.84
CA ASP A 243 14.81 -3.24 7.86
C ASP A 243 15.98 -2.28 7.64
N GLN A 244 17.17 -2.85 7.56
CA GLN A 244 18.39 -2.11 7.24
C GLN A 244 18.86 -2.45 5.83
N VAL A 245 18.95 -1.44 4.97
CA VAL A 245 19.47 -1.57 3.61
C VAL A 245 20.94 -1.14 3.60
N ILE A 246 21.80 -2.04 3.15
CA ILE A 246 23.23 -1.84 2.99
C ILE A 246 23.51 -1.58 1.51
N LEU A 247 24.06 -0.41 1.22
CA LEU A 247 24.45 0.05 -0.11
C LEU A 247 25.95 -0.16 -0.28
N GLY A 248 26.32 -1.00 -1.24
CA GLY A 248 27.70 -1.42 -1.46
C GLY A 248 28.32 -2.10 -0.24
N ASP A 249 29.40 -1.51 0.26
CA ASP A 249 30.24 -2.11 1.30
C ASP A 249 30.16 -1.43 2.67
N GLY A 250 29.30 -0.44 2.88
CA GLY A 250 29.21 0.16 4.21
C GLY A 250 28.16 1.23 4.48
N ALA A 251 27.50 1.79 3.46
CA ALA A 251 26.45 2.76 3.71
C ALA A 251 25.20 2.00 4.15
N VAL A 252 24.59 2.44 5.25
CA VAL A 252 23.45 1.76 5.86
C VAL A 252 22.33 2.76 6.04
N ILE A 253 21.16 2.39 5.58
CA ILE A 253 19.92 3.13 5.80
C ILE A 253 18.90 2.23 6.51
N ASP A 254 18.10 2.83 7.38
CA ASP A 254 17.04 2.20 8.17
C ASP A 254 15.68 2.61 7.61
N PHE A 255 14.78 1.65 7.46
CA PHE A 255 13.42 1.88 6.98
C PHE A 255 12.41 1.74 8.13
N THR A 256 11.52 2.71 8.26
CA THR A 256 10.45 2.68 9.27
C THR A 256 9.19 3.37 8.76
N TYR A 257 8.03 2.83 9.12
CA TYR A 257 6.72 3.47 8.96
C TYR A 257 6.42 4.46 10.08
N LYS A 258 7.22 4.50 11.14
CA LYS A 258 7.04 5.41 12.27
C LYS A 258 7.81 6.68 12.01
N GLU A 259 7.15 7.83 12.20
CA GLU A 259 7.84 9.10 12.16
C GLU A 259 8.98 9.13 13.20
N PRO A 260 10.24 9.35 12.78
CA PRO A 260 11.35 9.39 13.71
C PRO A 260 11.15 10.52 14.73
N LYS A 261 11.03 10.17 16.01
CA LYS A 261 10.89 11.14 17.11
C LYS A 261 12.21 11.81 17.46
N TYR A 262 12.88 12.44 16.49
CA TYR A 262 14.03 13.29 16.79
C TYR A 262 14.09 14.47 15.81
N LYS A 263 13.91 15.69 16.36
CA LYS A 263 14.71 16.84 15.92
C LYS A 263 16.12 16.55 16.43
N ILE A 264 17.11 16.52 15.54
CA ILE A 264 18.50 16.58 15.95
C ILE A 264 18.99 17.96 15.54
N GLU A 265 19.44 18.69 16.56
CA GLU A 265 20.18 19.96 16.46
C GLU A 265 21.33 19.90 15.46
#